data_AF-A0A8J3NML9-F1
#
_entry.id   AF-A0A8J3NML9-F1
#
_cell.length_a   1.000
_cell.length_b   1.000
_cell.length_c   1.000
_cell.angle_alpha   90.00
_cell.angle_beta   90.00
_cell.angle_gamma   90.00
#
_symmetry.space_group_name_H-M   'P 1'
#
loop_
_entity.id
_entity.type
_entity.pdbx_description
1 polymer ?
#
loop_
_entity_poly.entity_id
_entity_poly.type
_entity_poly.pdbx_seq_one_letter_code
_entity_poly.pdbx_strand_id
1 'polypeptide(L)'
;MFGMLNGFKNFVMRGNVVDLAVGVVIGAAFTSLVTQFTKSFLEPLINLVGAKPDGAGGAFDLVHKGNAVAWGAFVNALITFVLTAAVLYFLVVLPMNKLAERRNKGKEPEPAPVTEDIRLLTEIRDALVAARVPAQAVHKENDHANDR
;
A
#
# COMPACT_ATOMS: atom_id res chain seq x y z
N MET A 1 34.61 -12.75 10.87
CA MET A 1 33.19 -12.99 11.24
C MET A 1 32.48 -11.74 11.78
N PHE A 2 33.13 -10.87 12.58
CA PHE A 2 32.53 -9.60 13.07
C PHE A 2 32.15 -8.57 11.97
N GLY A 3 32.87 -8.54 10.83
CA GLY A 3 32.56 -7.61 9.73
C GLY A 3 31.21 -7.87 9.02
N MET A 4 30.77 -9.14 8.97
CA MET A 4 29.53 -9.53 8.29
C MET A 4 28.29 -9.13 9.09
N LEU A 5 28.38 -9.19 10.44
CA LEU A 5 27.34 -8.72 11.36
C LEU A 5 27.16 -7.20 11.30
N ASN A 6 28.26 -6.44 11.20
CA ASN A 6 28.21 -4.98 10.98
C ASN A 6 27.64 -4.62 9.61
N GLY A 7 28.00 -5.37 8.56
CA GLY A 7 27.40 -5.21 7.22
C GLY A 7 25.90 -5.48 7.20
N PHE A 8 25.44 -6.51 7.91
CA PHE A 8 24.02 -6.82 8.06
C PHE A 8 23.26 -5.76 8.86
N LYS A 9 23.83 -5.28 9.98
CA LYS A 9 23.24 -4.17 10.76
C LYS A 9 23.08 -2.91 9.90
N ASN A 10 24.09 -2.54 9.12
CA ASN A 10 24.03 -1.38 8.22
C ASN A 10 23.03 -1.58 7.05
N PHE A 11 22.78 -2.81 6.64
CA PHE A 11 21.75 -3.13 5.64
C PHE A 11 20.34 -3.01 6.23
N VAL A 12 20.10 -3.57 7.41
CA VAL A 12 18.80 -3.50 8.10
C VAL A 12 18.50 -2.07 8.55
N MET A 13 19.49 -1.32 9.03
CA MET A 13 19.31 0.09 9.43
C MET A 13 19.02 1.04 8.27
N ARG A 14 19.02 0.55 7.02
CA ARG A 14 18.49 1.27 5.88
C ARG A 14 16.96 1.30 6.05
N GLY A 15 16.44 2.33 6.72
CA GLY A 15 15.08 2.38 7.33
C GLY A 15 13.92 1.83 6.49
N ASN A 16 13.96 1.98 5.17
CA ASN A 16 12.95 1.42 4.26
C ASN A 16 12.83 -0.12 4.31
N VAL A 17 13.89 -0.85 4.70
CA VAL A 17 13.88 -2.33 4.74
C VAL A 17 13.13 -2.84 5.96
N VAL A 18 13.28 -2.18 7.12
CA VAL A 18 12.61 -2.60 8.36
C VAL A 18 11.11 -2.42 8.23
N ASP A 19 10.66 -1.26 7.76
CA ASP A 19 9.24 -0.96 7.61
C ASP A 19 8.56 -1.90 6.60
N LEU A 20 9.26 -2.20 5.49
CA LEU A 20 8.80 -3.17 4.51
C LEU A 20 8.73 -4.58 5.10
N ALA A 21 9.77 -5.01 5.83
CA ALA A 21 9.80 -6.33 6.45
C ALA A 21 8.67 -6.50 7.49
N VAL A 22 8.45 -5.49 8.34
CA VAL A 22 7.36 -5.48 9.32
C VAL A 22 6.00 -5.56 8.62
N GLY A 23 5.80 -4.77 7.56
CA GLY A 23 4.57 -4.81 6.76
C GLY A 23 4.27 -6.20 6.17
N VAL A 24 5.27 -6.87 5.61
CA VAL A 24 5.13 -8.22 5.04
C VAL A 24 4.79 -9.25 6.12
N VAL A 25 5.49 -9.23 7.26
CA VAL A 25 5.27 -10.19 8.37
C VAL A 25 3.88 -10.02 8.97
N ILE A 26 3.45 -8.78 9.23
CA ILE A 26 2.11 -8.51 9.76
C ILE A 26 1.03 -8.91 8.75
N GLY A 27 1.23 -8.60 7.46
CA GLY A 27 0.30 -8.99 6.40
C GLY A 27 0.12 -10.52 6.30
N ALA A 28 1.21 -11.28 6.40
CA ALA A 28 1.18 -12.74 6.39
C ALA A 28 0.47 -13.32 7.63
N ALA A 29 0.76 -12.79 8.81
CA ALA A 29 0.12 -13.19 10.06
C ALA A 29 -1.40 -12.93 10.03
N PHE A 30 -1.80 -11.75 9.54
CA PHE A 30 -3.20 -11.39 9.42
C PHE A 30 -3.96 -12.26 8.42
N THR A 31 -3.37 -12.52 7.26
CA THR A 31 -3.95 -13.43 6.25
C THR A 31 -4.16 -14.83 6.83
N SER A 32 -3.20 -15.32 7.62
CA SER A 32 -3.31 -16.62 8.31
C SER A 32 -4.45 -16.62 9.31
N LEU A 33 -4.64 -15.54 10.08
CA LEU A 33 -5.73 -15.40 11.03
C LEU A 33 -7.10 -15.46 10.35
N VAL A 34 -7.30 -14.72 9.26
CA VAL A 34 -8.57 -14.72 8.52
C VAL A 34 -8.84 -16.06 7.86
N THR A 35 -7.79 -16.69 7.31
CA THR A 35 -7.89 -18.03 6.71
C THR A 35 -8.30 -19.05 7.78
N GLN A 36 -7.68 -19.02 8.96
CA GLN A 36 -8.02 -19.93 10.06
C GLN A 36 -9.44 -19.70 10.56
N PHE A 37 -9.89 -18.45 10.65
CA PHE A 37 -11.26 -18.12 11.01
C PHE A 37 -12.25 -18.69 9.98
N THR A 38 -11.98 -18.50 8.69
CA THR A 38 -12.86 -19.02 7.63
C THR A 38 -12.91 -20.54 7.66
N LYS A 39 -11.76 -21.20 7.81
CA LYS A 39 -11.66 -22.66 7.97
C LYS A 39 -12.37 -23.19 9.21
N SER A 40 -12.26 -22.51 10.33
CA SER A 40 -12.76 -23.01 11.62
C SER A 40 -14.24 -22.75 11.83
N PHE A 41 -14.76 -21.66 11.26
CA PHE A 41 -16.13 -21.22 11.50
C PHE A 41 -17.01 -21.27 10.25
N LEU A 42 -16.50 -20.85 9.10
CA LEU A 42 -17.33 -20.76 7.89
C LEU A 42 -17.36 -22.05 7.10
N GLU A 43 -16.25 -22.76 6.93
CA GLU A 43 -16.26 -24.05 6.25
C GLU A 43 -17.27 -25.03 6.87
N PRO A 44 -17.35 -25.21 8.21
CA PRO A 44 -18.38 -26.08 8.80
C PRO A 44 -19.81 -25.61 8.53
N LEU A 45 -20.05 -24.30 8.51
CA LEU A 45 -21.38 -23.73 8.22
C LEU A 45 -21.76 -23.89 6.74
N ILE A 46 -20.80 -23.70 5.84
CA ILE A 46 -20.96 -23.90 4.40
C ILE A 46 -21.19 -25.38 4.12
N ASN A 47 -20.44 -26.28 4.76
CA ASN A 47 -20.61 -27.73 4.62
C ASN A 47 -21.94 -28.22 5.23
N LEU A 48 -22.45 -27.54 6.27
CA LEU A 48 -23.76 -27.84 6.85
C LEU A 48 -24.90 -27.49 5.90
N VAL A 49 -24.77 -26.38 5.15
CA VAL A 49 -25.75 -25.94 4.14
C VAL A 49 -25.53 -26.62 2.78
N GLY A 50 -24.29 -27.03 2.50
CA GLY A 50 -23.83 -27.59 1.24
C GLY A 50 -23.04 -28.89 1.45
N ALA A 51 -23.78 -29.99 1.50
CA ALA A 51 -23.34 -31.39 1.40
C ALA A 51 -22.32 -31.90 2.45
N LYS A 52 -22.65 -33.07 3.00
CA LYS A 52 -21.98 -33.78 4.11
C LYS A 52 -20.45 -33.98 3.95
N PRO A 53 -19.74 -34.28 5.05
CA PRO A 53 -18.27 -34.45 5.08
C PRO A 53 -17.71 -35.60 4.24
N ASP A 54 -18.57 -36.50 3.72
CA ASP A 54 -18.16 -37.69 2.95
C ASP A 54 -18.32 -37.54 1.44
N GLY A 55 -18.77 -36.37 0.98
CA GLY A 55 -18.83 -36.05 -0.44
C GLY A 55 -18.66 -34.55 -0.56
N ALA A 56 -17.52 -34.15 -1.15
CA ALA A 56 -17.16 -32.78 -1.52
C ALA A 56 -18.35 -31.81 -1.41
N GLY A 57 -18.22 -30.76 -0.60
CA GLY A 57 -19.17 -29.64 -0.63
C GLY A 57 -19.41 -29.28 -2.09
N GLY A 58 -20.61 -29.57 -2.61
CA GLY A 58 -20.82 -29.56 -4.04
C GLY A 58 -19.88 -30.46 -4.85
N ALA A 59 -20.01 -31.77 -4.75
CA ALA A 59 -20.12 -32.57 -5.97
C ALA A 59 -21.62 -32.61 -6.25
N PHE A 60 -22.13 -31.79 -7.18
CA PHE A 60 -22.74 -32.51 -8.29
C PHE A 60 -21.76 -33.60 -8.70
N ASP A 61 -22.08 -34.84 -8.34
CA ASP A 61 -21.64 -36.00 -9.09
C ASP A 61 -22.15 -35.80 -10.52
N LEU A 62 -21.50 -34.92 -11.28
CA LEU A 62 -21.25 -35.19 -12.68
C LEU A 62 -20.17 -36.27 -12.71
N VAL A 63 -20.45 -37.41 -12.09
CA VAL A 63 -19.76 -38.67 -12.37
C VAL A 63 -20.20 -39.05 -13.77
N HIS A 64 -19.53 -38.44 -14.73
CA HIS A 64 -19.33 -38.99 -16.03
C HIS A 64 -17.82 -39.06 -16.23
N LYS A 65 -17.28 -40.27 -16.03
CA LYS A 65 -15.91 -40.66 -16.38
C LYS A 65 -14.78 -40.11 -15.47
N GLY A 66 -14.95 -40.15 -14.15
CA GLY A 66 -13.82 -40.12 -13.21
C GLY A 66 -13.12 -38.77 -13.00
N ASN A 67 -13.64 -37.67 -13.51
CA ASN A 67 -13.12 -36.32 -13.28
C ASN A 67 -14.06 -35.53 -12.36
N ALA A 68 -13.89 -35.68 -11.04
CA ALA A 68 -14.60 -34.86 -10.07
C ALA A 68 -14.00 -33.44 -10.06
N VAL A 69 -14.75 -32.45 -10.55
CA VAL A 69 -14.38 -31.04 -10.41
C VAL A 69 -14.85 -30.57 -9.03
N ALA A 70 -13.90 -30.46 -8.09
CA ALA A 70 -14.16 -30.02 -6.72
C ALA A 70 -14.47 -28.51 -6.66
N TRP A 71 -15.68 -28.12 -7.09
CA TRP A 71 -16.08 -26.71 -7.10
C TRP A 71 -16.35 -26.13 -5.71
N GLY A 72 -16.63 -26.97 -4.70
CA GLY A 72 -16.74 -26.51 -3.31
C GLY A 72 -15.48 -25.89 -2.76
N ALA A 73 -14.31 -26.47 -3.06
CA ALA A 73 -13.03 -25.93 -2.63
C ALA A 73 -12.79 -24.53 -3.25
N PHE A 74 -13.23 -24.34 -4.49
CA PHE A 74 -13.17 -23.05 -5.17
C PHE A 74 -14.12 -22.02 -4.54
N VAL A 75 -15.37 -22.39 -4.28
CA VAL A 75 -16.35 -21.50 -3.62
C VAL A 75 -15.86 -21.09 -2.23
N ASN A 76 -15.31 -22.03 -1.47
CA ASN A 76 -14.72 -21.75 -0.17
C ASN A 76 -13.51 -20.80 -0.25
N ALA A 77 -12.61 -21.02 -1.21
CA ALA A 77 -11.50 -20.11 -1.47
C ALA A 77 -11.98 -18.70 -1.85
N LEU A 78 -13.04 -18.60 -2.65
CA LEU A 78 -13.66 -17.33 -3.04
C LEU A 78 -14.27 -16.61 -1.83
N ILE A 79 -14.98 -17.32 -0.96
CA ILE A 79 -15.55 -16.75 0.27
C ILE A 79 -14.44 -16.25 1.21
N THR A 80 -13.39 -17.06 1.40
CA THR A 80 -12.21 -16.67 2.19
C THR A 80 -11.57 -15.39 1.65
N PHE A 81 -11.42 -15.29 0.33
CA PHE A 81 -10.86 -14.13 -0.34
C PHE A 81 -11.72 -12.87 -0.12
N VAL A 82 -13.03 -12.97 -0.36
CA VAL A 82 -13.97 -11.85 -0.20
C VAL A 82 -13.99 -11.35 1.24
N LEU A 83 -13.95 -12.26 2.23
CA LEU A 83 -13.92 -11.87 3.65
C LEU A 83 -12.60 -11.22 4.04
N THR A 84 -11.48 -11.77 3.59
CA THR A 84 -10.16 -11.16 3.83
C THR A 84 -10.11 -9.74 3.24
N ALA A 85 -10.59 -9.57 2.01
CA ALA A 85 -10.67 -8.27 1.36
C ALA A 85 -11.62 -7.32 2.10
N ALA A 86 -12.79 -7.79 2.54
CA ALA A 86 -13.75 -6.98 3.28
C ALA A 86 -13.18 -6.50 4.63
N VAL A 87 -12.54 -7.39 5.39
CA VAL A 87 -11.94 -7.02 6.68
C VAL A 87 -10.78 -6.04 6.49
N LEU A 88 -9.89 -6.26 5.52
CA LEU A 88 -8.82 -5.32 5.19
C LEU A 88 -9.37 -3.95 4.75
N TYR A 89 -10.43 -3.96 3.94
CA TYR A 89 -11.07 -2.73 3.50
C TYR A 89 -11.68 -1.96 4.68
N PHE A 90 -12.46 -2.61 5.54
CA PHE A 90 -13.13 -1.96 6.66
C PHE A 90 -12.18 -1.52 7.79
N LEU A 91 -11.13 -2.31 8.10
CA LEU A 91 -10.22 -2.02 9.21
C LEU A 91 -9.01 -1.17 8.82
N VAL A 92 -8.56 -1.21 7.56
CA VAL A 92 -7.35 -0.49 7.12
C VAL A 92 -7.72 0.59 6.13
N VAL A 93 -8.35 0.24 5.00
CA VAL A 93 -8.59 1.20 3.90
C VAL A 93 -9.58 2.28 4.29
N LEU A 94 -10.71 1.92 4.91
CA LEU A 94 -11.75 2.87 5.32
C LEU A 94 -11.26 3.90 6.34
N PRO A 95 -10.58 3.53 7.46
CA PRO A 95 -10.03 4.52 8.38
C PRO A 95 -8.89 5.32 7.76
N MET A 96 -8.05 4.71 6.91
CA MET A 96 -7.01 5.46 6.19
C MET A 96 -7.61 6.49 5.23
N ASN A 97 -8.63 6.14 4.45
CA ASN A 97 -9.33 7.06 3.56
C ASN A 97 -10.05 8.15 4.35
N LYS A 98 -10.72 7.80 5.45
CA LYS A 98 -11.39 8.77 6.35
C LYS A 98 -10.39 9.72 7.01
N LEU A 99 -9.20 9.23 7.40
CA LEU A 99 -8.14 10.06 7.96
C LEU A 99 -7.51 10.97 6.89
N ALA A 100 -7.28 10.46 5.68
CA ALA A 100 -6.80 11.25 4.55
C ALA A 100 -7.79 12.35 4.16
N GLU A 101 -9.10 12.05 4.10
CA GLU A 101 -10.14 13.06 3.87
C GLU A 101 -10.17 14.14 4.96
N ARG A 102 -9.97 13.76 6.23
CA ARG A 102 -9.89 14.73 7.34
C ARG A 102 -8.61 15.56 7.27
N ARG A 103 -7.51 15.00 6.77
CA ARG A 103 -6.25 15.72 6.55
C ARG A 103 -6.34 16.69 5.37
N ASN A 104 -7.09 16.32 4.33
CA ASN A 104 -7.29 17.13 3.12
C ASN A 104 -8.39 18.21 3.27
N LYS A 105 -9.31 18.08 4.24
CA LYS A 105 -10.38 19.05 4.50
C LYS A 105 -9.95 20.30 5.29
N GLY A 106 -8.67 20.42 5.68
CA GLY A 106 -8.18 21.56 6.46
C GLY A 106 -6.74 21.97 6.22
N LYS A 107 -6.02 21.34 5.28
CA LYS A 107 -4.65 21.71 4.94
C LYS A 107 -4.47 21.62 3.43
N GLU A 108 -4.27 22.78 2.81
CA GLU A 108 -3.40 22.90 1.63
C GLU A 108 -2.13 22.07 1.90
N PRO A 109 -1.65 21.27 0.93
CA PRO A 109 -0.77 20.14 1.18
C PRO A 109 0.32 20.53 2.15
N GLU A 110 0.23 20.01 3.39
CA GLU A 110 1.26 20.25 4.39
C GLU A 110 2.53 19.67 3.78
N PRO A 111 3.53 20.51 3.46
CA PRO A 111 4.72 20.03 2.80
C PRO A 111 5.29 18.95 3.72
N ALA A 112 5.60 17.79 3.13
CA ALA A 112 6.38 16.76 3.80
C ALA A 112 7.50 17.45 4.59
N PRO A 113 7.83 16.99 5.81
CA PRO A 113 8.81 17.66 6.68
C PRO A 113 9.95 18.11 5.81
N VAL A 114 10.13 19.43 5.69
CA VAL A 114 10.99 20.03 4.67
C VAL A 114 12.35 19.36 4.83
N THR A 115 12.64 18.40 3.95
CA THR A 115 13.95 17.78 3.93
C THR A 115 14.92 18.91 3.67
N GLU A 116 16.11 18.87 4.27
CA GLU A 116 17.12 19.93 4.04
C GLU A 116 17.26 20.21 2.54
N ASP A 117 17.15 19.19 1.70
CA ASP A 117 17.07 19.28 0.24
C ASP A 117 15.96 20.21 -0.27
N ILE A 118 14.72 20.11 0.22
CA ILE A 118 13.63 20.99 -0.19
C ILE A 118 13.87 22.42 0.29
N ARG A 119 14.48 22.62 1.48
CA ARG A 119 14.84 23.96 1.97
C ARG A 119 15.92 24.58 1.09
N LEU A 120 16.97 23.81 0.79
CA LEU A 120 18.05 24.21 -0.12
C LEU A 120 17.53 24.49 -1.53
N LEU A 121 16.62 23.67 -2.06
CA LEU A 121 16.00 23.90 -3.37
C LEU A 121 15.14 25.17 -3.39
N THR A 122 14.49 25.50 -2.28
CA THR A 122 13.73 26.76 -2.13
C THR A 122 14.68 27.96 -2.09
N GLU A 123 15.76 27.88 -1.30
CA GLU A 123 16.80 28.90 -1.21
C GLU A 123 17.50 29.10 -2.58
N ILE A 124 17.81 28.02 -3.30
CA ILE A 124 18.39 28.07 -4.66
C ILE A 124 17.39 28.69 -5.65
N ARG A 125 16.11 28.32 -5.61
CA ARG A 125 15.07 28.93 -6.46
C ARG A 125 15.02 30.43 -6.22
N ASP A 126 14.98 30.85 -4.96
CA ASP A 126 14.86 32.26 -4.59
C ASP A 126 16.12 33.04 -4.99
N ALA A 127 17.31 32.45 -4.84
CA ALA A 127 18.56 33.02 -5.33
C ALA A 127 18.60 33.16 -6.88
N LEU A 128 18.10 32.17 -7.62
CA LEU A 128 18.03 32.20 -9.08
C LEU A 128 17.00 33.20 -9.60
N VAL A 129 15.84 33.32 -8.95
CA VAL A 129 14.84 34.33 -9.27
C VAL A 129 15.41 35.73 -8.99
N ALA A 130 16.04 35.92 -7.83
CA ALA A 130 16.71 37.16 -7.47
C ALA A 130 17.86 37.52 -8.43
N ALA A 131 18.58 36.54 -8.98
CA ALA A 131 19.63 36.78 -9.98
C ALA A 131 19.10 37.01 -11.40
N ARG A 132 17.89 36.55 -11.73
CA ARG A 132 17.26 36.76 -13.05
C ARG A 132 16.65 38.15 -13.20
N VAL A 133 16.13 38.74 -12.13
CA VAL A 133 15.57 40.10 -12.11
C VAL A 133 16.59 41.21 -12.48
N PRO A 134 17.85 41.22 -11.99
CA PRO A 134 18.84 42.24 -12.36
C PRO A 134 19.27 42.15 -13.83
N ALA A 135 19.30 40.95 -14.43
CA ALA A 135 19.65 40.78 -15.84
C ALA A 135 18.59 41.36 -16.80
N GLN A 136 17.31 41.35 -16.41
CA GLN A 136 16.22 41.89 -17.24
C GLN A 136 16.04 43.41 -17.07
N ALA A 137 16.39 43.96 -15.90
CA ALA A 137 16.38 45.40 -15.66
C ALA A 137 17.43 46.14 -16.51
N VAL A 138 18.63 45.56 -16.66
CA VAL A 138 19.71 46.14 -17.47
C VAL A 138 19.39 46.11 -18.98
N HIS A 139 18.66 45.10 -19.45
CA HIS A 139 18.27 45.03 -20.87
C HIS A 139 17.22 46.07 -21.27
N LYS A 140 16.26 46.40 -20.39
CA LYS A 140 15.22 47.41 -20.69
C LYS A 140 15.76 48.84 -20.71
N GLU A 141 16.78 49.15 -19.91
CA GLU A 141 17.32 50.51 -19.85
C GLU A 141 18.15 50.86 -21.09
N ASN A 142 18.84 49.88 -21.68
CA ASN A 142 19.64 50.07 -22.90
C ASN A 142 18.79 50.21 -24.17
N ASP A 143 17.61 49.59 -24.24
CA ASP A 143 16.70 49.72 -25.39
C ASP A 143 16.07 51.12 -25.47
N HIS A 144 15.83 51.79 -24.34
CA HIS A 144 15.28 53.16 -24.31
C HIS A 144 16.33 54.27 -24.48
N ALA A 145 17.62 53.95 -24.34
CA ALA A 145 18.72 54.89 -24.55
C ALA A 145 19.14 55.01 -26.02
N ASN A 146 18.81 54.04 -26.87
CA ASN A 146 19.17 54.02 -28.29
C ASN A 146 18.12 54.68 -29.22
N ASP A 147 16.94 55.05 -28.69
CA ASP A 147 15.83 55.69 -29.41
C ASP A 147 15.78 57.24 -29.22
N ARG A 148 16.84 57.85 -28.67
CA ARG A 148 17.00 59.33 -28.57
C ARG A 148 18.25 59.79 -29.30
#